data_AF-A0A371GJV8-F1
#
_entry.id   AF-A0A371GJV8-F1
#
_cell.length_a   1.000
_cell.length_b   1.000
_cell.length_c   1.000
_cell.angle_alpha   90.00
_cell.angle_beta   90.00
_cell.angle_gamma   90.00
#
_symmetry.space_group_name_H-M   'P 1'
#
loop_
_entity.id
_entity.type
_entity.pdbx_description
1 polymer ?
#
loop_
_entity_poly.entity_id
_entity_poly.type
_entity_poly.pdbx_seq_one_letter_code
_entity_poly.pdbx_strand_id
1 'polypeptide(L)'
;DIEEVWYLQQIRCLYICCEYNDGNVLSMVTDSSPHGTHVAGIATAFHPEEPLLNGVAPEAQLISCKIGDSRLGSMETGTGLTRTLIAVVEHKCDLINMSYGEPTSLPDYGRFVDLVNEVVSKHHLIFVSSAGNSGSALSIVGAPGGTSSNIIGVGAYVSPAMAAGAHCVVEPPSKGLEYTWYILFLWEFLIR
;
A
#
# COMPACT_ATOMS: atom_id res chain seq x y z
N ASP A 1 23.05 -0.62 -3.54
CA ASP A 1 23.38 -1.98 -4.01
C ASP A 1 22.25 -2.94 -3.62
N ILE A 2 21.05 -2.64 -4.10
CA ILE A 2 19.92 -3.59 -4.14
C ILE A 2 19.65 -3.90 -5.62
N GLU A 3 20.35 -4.89 -6.14
CA GLU A 3 19.80 -5.75 -7.19
C GLU A 3 18.96 -6.79 -6.41
N GLU A 4 17.70 -7.11 -6.72
CA GLU A 4 17.02 -7.17 -8.01
C GLU A 4 15.53 -6.73 -7.97
N VAL A 5 15.00 -6.31 -9.13
CA VAL A 5 13.57 -6.11 -9.40
C VAL A 5 12.88 -7.44 -9.71
N TRP A 6 11.66 -7.66 -9.19
CA TRP A 6 10.79 -8.74 -9.67
C TRP A 6 9.60 -8.20 -10.44
N TYR A 7 9.39 -8.68 -11.66
CA TYR A 7 8.18 -8.42 -12.44
C TYR A 7 7.14 -9.52 -12.17
N LEU A 8 6.14 -9.21 -11.34
CA LEU A 8 5.24 -10.21 -10.75
C LEU A 8 3.82 -10.15 -11.36
N GLN A 9 3.57 -10.93 -12.41
CA GLN A 9 2.27 -10.94 -13.11
C GLN A 9 1.21 -11.87 -12.49
N GLN A 10 1.57 -12.73 -11.51
CA GLN A 10 0.63 -13.52 -10.69
C GLN A 10 1.37 -14.15 -9.49
N ILE A 11 1.03 -13.75 -8.24
CA ILE A 11 1.62 -14.36 -7.05
C ILE A 11 0.82 -15.60 -6.63
N ARG A 12 1.39 -16.79 -6.88
CA ARG A 12 1.10 -18.03 -6.13
C ARG A 12 2.40 -18.58 -5.51
N CYS A 13 3.12 -17.73 -4.80
CA CYS A 13 4.37 -18.09 -4.12
C CYS A 13 4.14 -18.17 -2.61
N LEU A 14 4.50 -19.30 -1.99
CA LEU A 14 4.39 -19.51 -0.54
C LEU A 14 5.47 -18.74 0.23
N TYR A 15 6.65 -18.59 -0.39
CA TYR A 15 7.78 -17.82 0.10
C TYR A 15 8.65 -17.39 -1.09
N ILE A 16 9.40 -16.29 -0.91
CA ILE A 16 10.43 -15.80 -1.82
C ILE A 16 11.74 -15.73 -1.03
N CYS A 17 12.86 -16.09 -1.66
CA CYS A 17 14.20 -15.99 -1.08
C CYS A 17 15.03 -14.98 -1.88
N CYS A 18 15.70 -14.06 -1.19
CA CYS A 18 16.63 -13.10 -1.78
C CYS A 18 17.98 -13.18 -1.05
N GLU A 19 19.07 -13.20 -1.79
CA GLU A 19 20.44 -13.25 -1.26
C GLU A 19 21.07 -11.85 -1.30
N TYR A 20 21.82 -11.48 -0.27
CA TYR A 20 22.49 -10.19 -0.13
C TYR A 20 23.91 -10.35 0.42
N ASN A 21 24.75 -9.35 0.16
CA ASN A 21 26.13 -9.27 0.65
C ASN A 21 26.97 -10.52 0.30
N ASP A 22 27.04 -10.89 -0.97
CA ASP A 22 27.83 -12.03 -1.47
C ASP A 22 27.56 -13.35 -0.71
N GLY A 23 26.28 -13.71 -0.54
CA GLY A 23 25.86 -14.93 0.15
C GLY A 23 25.84 -14.86 1.68
N ASN A 24 26.24 -13.75 2.30
CA ASN A 24 26.28 -13.64 3.76
C ASN A 24 24.91 -13.39 4.42
N VAL A 25 23.89 -12.97 3.66
CA VAL A 25 22.55 -12.68 4.18
C VAL A 25 21.47 -13.28 3.27
N LEU A 26 20.70 -14.23 3.80
CA LEU A 26 19.47 -14.72 3.17
C LEU A 26 18.25 -14.01 3.78
N SER A 27 17.47 -13.35 2.94
CA SER A 27 16.16 -12.81 3.30
C SER A 27 15.06 -13.73 2.79
N MET A 28 14.24 -14.24 3.70
CA MET A 28 13.05 -15.01 3.37
C MET A 28 11.80 -14.14 3.54
N VAL A 29 11.09 -13.90 2.45
CA VAL A 29 9.81 -13.20 2.44
C VAL A 29 8.69 -14.23 2.38
N THR A 30 7.98 -14.41 3.49
CA THR A 30 6.72 -15.15 3.51
C THR A 30 5.56 -14.17 3.53
N ASP A 31 4.41 -14.60 2.99
CA ASP A 31 3.16 -13.93 3.30
C ASP A 31 2.90 -13.99 4.82
N SER A 32 2.28 -12.94 5.34
CA SER A 32 1.81 -12.84 6.72
C SER A 32 0.38 -12.32 6.83
N SER A 33 -0.24 -11.87 5.73
CA SER A 33 -1.62 -11.41 5.67
C SER A 33 -2.08 -11.28 4.22
N PRO A 34 -3.29 -11.77 3.86
CA PRO A 34 -3.83 -11.62 2.50
C PRO A 34 -4.06 -10.15 2.09
N HIS A 35 -3.89 -9.18 3.00
CA HIS A 35 -4.00 -7.75 2.75
C HIS A 35 -3.22 -7.30 1.52
N GLY A 36 -1.90 -7.49 1.49
CA GLY A 36 -1.06 -7.01 0.38
C GLY A 36 -1.46 -7.61 -0.96
N THR A 37 -1.79 -8.91 -0.98
CA THR A 37 -2.28 -9.62 -2.18
C THR A 37 -3.63 -9.09 -2.65
N HIS A 38 -4.55 -8.78 -1.73
CA HIS A 38 -5.85 -8.20 -2.06
C HIS A 38 -5.70 -6.79 -2.64
N VAL A 39 -4.84 -5.95 -2.06
CA VAL A 39 -4.56 -4.62 -2.60
C VAL A 39 -3.85 -4.72 -3.97
N ALA A 40 -2.99 -5.72 -4.18
CA ALA A 40 -2.37 -6.02 -5.49
C ALA A 40 -3.43 -6.30 -6.55
N GLY A 41 -4.44 -7.10 -6.21
CA GLY A 41 -5.53 -7.43 -7.12
C GLY A 41 -6.28 -6.18 -7.60
N ILE A 42 -6.63 -5.27 -6.68
CA ILE A 42 -7.31 -4.01 -7.01
C ILE A 42 -6.45 -3.14 -7.94
N ALA A 43 -5.14 -3.13 -7.71
CA ALA A 43 -4.19 -2.36 -8.51
C ALA A 43 -4.01 -2.92 -9.93
N THR A 44 -3.59 -4.18 -10.05
CA THR A 44 -3.01 -4.72 -11.29
C THR A 44 -3.45 -6.15 -11.61
N ALA A 45 -4.57 -6.66 -11.06
CA ALA A 45 -5.05 -7.98 -11.47
C ALA A 45 -5.25 -8.04 -12.99
N PHE A 46 -4.78 -9.12 -13.61
CA PHE A 46 -4.87 -9.34 -15.05
C PHE A 46 -5.49 -10.71 -15.34
N HIS A 47 -6.68 -10.66 -15.93
CA HIS A 47 -7.53 -11.80 -16.26
C HIS A 47 -7.92 -11.71 -17.75
N PRO A 48 -7.12 -12.31 -18.66
CA PRO A 48 -7.34 -12.21 -20.11
C PRO A 48 -8.73 -12.69 -20.57
N GLU A 49 -9.26 -13.73 -19.92
CA GLU A 49 -10.56 -14.34 -20.27
C GLU A 49 -11.74 -13.68 -19.55
N GLU A 50 -11.50 -12.97 -18.43
CA GLU A 50 -12.53 -12.28 -17.65
C GLU A 50 -12.11 -10.84 -17.30
N PRO A 51 -12.11 -9.90 -18.27
CA PRO A 51 -11.64 -8.51 -18.04
C PRO A 51 -12.42 -7.71 -17.00
N LEU A 52 -13.57 -8.20 -16.53
CA LEU A 52 -14.33 -7.61 -15.41
C LEU A 52 -13.65 -7.82 -14.05
N LEU A 53 -12.72 -8.78 -13.95
CA LEU A 53 -11.93 -9.06 -12.75
C LEU A 53 -10.55 -8.35 -12.78
N ASN A 54 -10.33 -7.47 -13.74
CA ASN A 54 -9.08 -6.72 -13.86
C ASN A 54 -8.95 -5.64 -12.78
N GLY A 55 -7.71 -5.38 -12.36
CA GLY A 55 -7.35 -4.21 -11.58
C GLY A 55 -7.42 -2.92 -12.41
N VAL A 56 -7.14 -1.78 -11.79
CA VAL A 56 -7.22 -0.47 -12.46
C VAL A 56 -6.13 -0.29 -13.53
N ALA A 57 -4.94 -0.90 -13.36
CA ALA A 57 -3.87 -0.93 -14.36
C ALA A 57 -3.30 -2.36 -14.51
N PRO A 58 -3.95 -3.25 -15.29
CA PRO A 58 -3.59 -4.68 -15.37
C PRO A 58 -2.24 -4.98 -16.01
N GLU A 59 -1.75 -4.08 -16.87
CA GLU A 59 -0.46 -4.23 -17.56
C GLU A 59 0.70 -3.61 -16.77
N ALA A 60 0.39 -2.90 -15.67
CA ALA A 60 1.41 -2.27 -14.83
C ALA A 60 2.29 -3.32 -14.14
N GLN A 61 3.57 -3.01 -14.05
CA GLN A 61 4.53 -3.85 -13.36
C GLN A 61 4.45 -3.70 -11.84
N LEU A 62 4.94 -4.71 -11.11
CA LEU A 62 4.57 -4.92 -9.71
C LEU A 62 5.77 -5.27 -8.82
N ILE A 63 6.27 -4.31 -8.04
CA ILE A 63 7.27 -4.55 -6.98
C ILE A 63 6.56 -4.58 -5.62
N SER A 64 6.66 -5.71 -4.90
CA SER A 64 6.13 -5.87 -3.55
C SER A 64 7.22 -5.64 -2.50
N CYS A 65 7.02 -4.68 -1.60
CA CYS A 65 7.95 -4.36 -0.52
C CYS A 65 7.29 -4.61 0.85
N LYS A 66 7.66 -5.72 1.51
CA LYS A 66 7.15 -6.06 2.85
C LYS A 66 7.78 -5.15 3.92
N ILE A 67 7.06 -4.09 4.31
CA ILE A 67 7.45 -3.17 5.39
C ILE A 67 7.13 -3.68 6.80
N GLY A 68 6.15 -4.58 6.91
CA GLY A 68 5.63 -5.12 8.16
C GLY A 68 6.48 -6.24 8.77
N ASP A 69 6.88 -6.07 10.03
CA ASP A 69 7.67 -7.07 10.76
C ASP A 69 6.75 -8.11 11.43
N SER A 70 6.79 -9.35 10.95
CA SER A 70 5.98 -10.44 11.50
C SER A 70 6.29 -10.77 12.97
N ARG A 71 7.43 -10.33 13.51
CA ARG A 71 7.78 -10.43 14.95
C ARG A 71 7.05 -9.40 15.80
N LEU A 72 6.57 -8.32 15.19
CA LEU A 72 5.84 -7.20 15.80
C LEU A 72 4.36 -7.20 15.40
N GLY A 73 3.80 -8.37 15.10
CA GLY A 73 2.39 -8.49 14.68
C GLY A 73 2.10 -7.86 13.31
N SER A 74 3.09 -7.81 12.42
CA SER A 74 3.08 -7.14 11.11
C SER A 74 3.20 -5.62 11.09
N MET A 75 3.32 -4.96 12.26
CA MET A 75 3.58 -3.51 12.36
C MET A 75 4.78 -3.09 11.49
N GLU A 76 4.67 -1.94 10.82
CA GLU A 76 5.74 -1.39 10.01
C GLU A 76 6.92 -0.90 10.85
N THR A 77 8.08 -0.76 10.19
CA THR A 77 9.29 -0.30 10.85
C THR A 77 9.95 0.81 10.04
N GLY A 78 10.50 1.83 10.70
CA GLY A 78 11.22 2.91 10.03
C GLY A 78 12.37 2.42 9.14
N THR A 79 12.97 1.28 9.48
CA THR A 79 13.97 0.58 8.65
C THR A 79 13.35 -0.09 7.42
N GLY A 80 12.23 -0.79 7.54
CA GLY A 80 11.48 -1.35 6.40
C GLY A 80 10.98 -0.28 5.43
N LEU A 81 10.43 0.82 5.97
CA LEU A 81 10.00 1.99 5.22
C LEU A 81 11.18 2.66 4.47
N THR A 82 12.31 2.89 5.15
CA THR A 82 13.50 3.50 4.52
C THR A 82 14.08 2.60 3.42
N ARG A 83 14.16 1.28 3.66
CA ARG A 83 14.61 0.31 2.64
C ARG A 83 13.69 0.25 1.43
N THR A 84 12.38 0.42 1.64
CA THR A 84 11.39 0.49 0.56
C THR A 84 11.63 1.72 -0.30
N LEU A 85 11.82 2.91 0.29
CA LEU A 85 12.14 4.12 -0.46
C LEU A 85 13.44 4.00 -1.28
N ILE A 86 14.45 3.29 -0.75
CA ILE A 86 15.69 3.00 -1.47
C ILE A 86 15.42 2.11 -2.70
N ALA A 87 14.71 0.99 -2.52
CA ALA A 87 14.35 0.08 -3.61
C ALA A 87 13.50 0.78 -4.69
N VAL A 88 12.55 1.64 -4.29
CA VAL A 88 11.74 2.46 -5.21
C VAL A 88 12.63 3.35 -6.10
N VAL A 89 13.69 3.94 -5.54
CA VAL A 89 14.61 4.80 -6.30
C VAL A 89 15.54 3.98 -7.19
N GLU A 90 16.14 2.90 -6.67
CA GLU A 90 17.05 2.02 -7.43
C GLU A 90 16.35 1.36 -8.62
N HIS A 91 15.06 1.02 -8.47
CA HIS A 91 14.28 0.33 -9.49
C HIS A 91 13.59 1.26 -10.50
N LYS A 92 13.68 2.59 -10.31
CA LYS A 92 13.15 3.65 -11.19
C LYS A 92 11.67 3.47 -11.49
N CYS A 93 10.93 3.70 -10.42
CA CYS A 93 9.52 3.47 -10.26
C CYS A 93 8.73 4.77 -10.44
N ASP A 94 7.45 4.71 -10.80
CA ASP A 94 6.65 5.91 -11.07
C ASP A 94 5.61 6.21 -9.98
N LEU A 95 5.13 5.18 -9.28
CA LEU A 95 4.17 5.30 -8.17
C LEU A 95 4.66 4.54 -6.93
N ILE A 96 4.17 4.94 -5.76
CA ILE A 96 4.19 4.17 -4.52
C ILE A 96 2.77 4.24 -3.97
N ASN A 97 2.25 3.17 -3.40
CA ASN A 97 1.30 3.37 -2.31
C ASN A 97 1.47 2.42 -1.13
N MET A 98 1.04 2.95 0.01
CA MET A 98 1.13 2.37 1.33
C MET A 98 -0.29 2.35 1.92
N SER A 99 -0.92 1.17 1.99
CA SER A 99 -2.20 0.98 2.69
C SER A 99 -1.93 0.58 4.14
N TYR A 100 -0.97 1.28 4.75
CA TYR A 100 -0.45 1.07 6.09
C TYR A 100 -0.26 2.43 6.77
N GLY A 101 -0.45 2.52 8.07
CA GLY A 101 -0.29 3.78 8.79
C GLY A 101 -0.80 3.73 10.23
N GLU A 102 -0.31 4.66 11.04
CA GLU A 102 -0.47 4.70 12.49
C GLU A 102 -0.81 6.13 12.96
N PRO A 103 -1.42 6.33 14.14
CA PRO A 103 -1.64 7.66 14.71
C PRO A 103 -0.32 8.39 14.98
N THR A 104 -0.23 9.68 14.64
CA THR A 104 0.91 10.54 14.98
C THR A 104 0.54 11.66 15.95
N SER A 105 1.45 11.99 16.86
CA SER A 105 1.38 13.19 17.70
C SER A 105 1.94 14.45 17.01
N LEU A 106 2.71 14.28 15.93
CA LEU A 106 3.36 15.36 15.17
C LEU A 106 3.09 15.13 13.67
N PRO A 107 2.11 15.84 13.06
CA PRO A 107 1.86 15.75 11.63
C PRO A 107 2.99 16.42 10.82
N ASP A 108 3.17 15.96 9.59
CA ASP A 108 4.15 16.44 8.59
C ASP A 108 5.59 16.60 9.13
N TYR A 109 5.99 15.76 10.09
CA TYR A 109 7.28 15.84 10.76
C TYR A 109 7.97 14.48 10.93
N GLY A 110 9.29 14.49 10.82
CA GLY A 110 10.16 13.37 11.17
C GLY A 110 10.85 12.74 9.96
N ARG A 111 11.89 11.93 10.22
CA ARG A 111 12.85 11.50 9.21
C ARG A 111 12.22 10.75 8.02
N PHE A 112 11.13 10.02 8.23
CA PHE A 112 10.43 9.35 7.14
C PHE A 112 9.72 10.36 6.21
N VAL A 113 9.08 11.39 6.76
CA VAL A 113 8.46 12.47 5.98
C VAL A 113 9.51 13.23 5.19
N ASP A 114 10.67 13.55 5.78
CA ASP A 114 11.79 14.17 5.06
C ASP A 114 12.25 13.34 3.85
N LEU A 115 12.36 12.01 4.03
CA LEU A 115 12.77 11.09 2.97
C LEU A 115 11.71 10.97 1.88
N VAL A 116 10.42 10.89 2.24
CA VAL A 116 9.32 10.90 1.25
C VAL A 116 9.34 12.22 0.45
N ASN A 117 9.46 13.36 1.13
CA ASN A 117 9.53 14.68 0.50
C ASN A 117 10.72 14.78 -0.48
N GLU A 118 11.88 14.25 -0.09
CA GLU A 118 13.06 14.16 -0.95
C GLU A 118 12.83 13.26 -2.18
N VAL A 119 12.27 12.07 -1.97
CA VAL A 119 12.03 11.06 -3.00
C VAL A 119 10.99 11.53 -4.03
N VAL A 120 9.83 12.03 -3.57
CA VAL A 120 8.78 12.62 -4.41
C VAL A 120 9.31 13.81 -5.21
N SER A 121 10.05 14.73 -4.57
CA SER A 121 10.53 15.95 -5.24
C SER A 121 11.64 15.70 -6.26
N LYS A 122 12.57 14.78 -5.97
CA LYS A 122 13.76 14.52 -6.82
C LYS A 122 13.51 13.51 -7.94
N HIS A 123 12.64 12.53 -7.69
CA HIS A 123 12.40 11.42 -8.63
C HIS A 123 11.02 11.49 -9.28
N HIS A 124 10.22 12.53 -8.98
CA HIS A 124 8.86 12.74 -9.52
C HIS A 124 7.88 11.58 -9.25
N LEU A 125 8.14 10.82 -8.20
CA LEU A 125 7.31 9.71 -7.73
C LEU A 125 5.97 10.19 -7.18
N ILE A 126 4.89 9.53 -7.57
CA ILE A 126 3.57 9.74 -6.97
C ILE A 126 3.45 8.86 -5.73
N PHE A 127 3.35 9.45 -4.54
CA PHE A 127 3.07 8.70 -3.31
C PHE A 127 1.59 8.81 -2.96
N VAL A 128 0.86 7.68 -2.94
CA VAL A 128 -0.52 7.59 -2.45
C VAL A 128 -0.55 6.79 -1.13
N SER A 129 -1.44 7.10 -0.20
CA SER A 129 -1.54 6.39 1.08
C SER A 129 -2.96 6.49 1.62
N SER A 130 -3.44 5.47 2.33
CA SER A 130 -4.74 5.54 2.97
C SER A 130 -4.76 6.60 4.08
N ALA A 131 -5.89 7.29 4.25
CA ALA A 131 -6.09 8.28 5.32
C ALA A 131 -6.27 7.65 6.72
N GLY A 132 -6.42 6.31 6.79
CA GLY A 132 -6.61 5.53 8.00
C GLY A 132 -8.08 5.13 8.26
N ASN A 133 -8.24 4.11 9.11
CA ASN A 133 -9.54 3.46 9.44
C ASN A 133 -10.02 3.81 10.87
N SER A 134 -9.52 4.89 11.46
CA SER A 134 -9.76 5.28 12.87
C SER A 134 -11.08 6.04 13.10
N GLY A 135 -12.10 5.75 12.27
CA GLY A 135 -13.37 6.47 12.19
C GLY A 135 -14.17 6.56 13.49
N SER A 136 -15.03 7.56 13.72
CA SER A 136 -15.49 8.68 12.85
C SER A 136 -15.37 10.06 13.51
N ALA A 137 -14.57 10.17 14.58
CA ALA A 137 -14.35 11.44 15.26
C ALA A 137 -13.58 12.45 14.38
N LEU A 138 -13.54 13.73 14.78
CA LEU A 138 -12.71 14.72 14.11
C LEU A 138 -11.21 14.45 14.36
N SER A 139 -10.36 14.80 13.39
CA SER A 139 -8.89 14.76 13.50
C SER A 139 -8.27 13.38 13.78
N ILE A 140 -8.88 12.33 13.22
CA ILE A 140 -8.49 10.90 13.36
C ILE A 140 -7.58 10.37 12.25
N VAL A 141 -7.23 11.20 11.26
CA VAL A 141 -6.49 10.75 10.08
C VAL A 141 -5.06 10.35 10.47
N GLY A 142 -4.60 9.21 9.93
CA GLY A 142 -3.33 8.59 10.32
C GLY A 142 -2.12 9.12 9.55
N ALA A 143 -0.93 8.87 10.08
CA ALA A 143 0.31 9.04 9.35
C ALA A 143 0.62 7.77 8.52
N PRO A 144 1.19 7.91 7.31
CA PRO A 144 1.62 9.17 6.71
C PRO A 144 0.51 9.83 5.85
N GLY A 145 -0.43 9.07 5.30
CA GLY A 145 -1.37 9.53 4.26
C GLY A 145 -2.31 10.67 4.64
N GLY A 146 -2.76 10.73 5.90
CA GLY A 146 -3.63 11.79 6.40
C GLY A 146 -2.92 13.05 6.86
N THR A 147 -1.58 13.03 6.97
CA THR A 147 -0.83 14.01 7.75
C THR A 147 0.45 14.53 7.08
N SER A 148 0.74 14.17 5.83
CA SER A 148 1.97 14.56 5.14
C SER A 148 1.68 15.35 3.86
N SER A 149 2.39 16.46 3.64
CA SER A 149 2.06 17.42 2.58
C SER A 149 2.30 16.91 1.15
N ASN A 150 3.27 16.03 0.95
CA ASN A 150 3.62 15.49 -0.39
C ASN A 150 3.09 14.06 -0.62
N ILE A 151 2.06 13.64 0.11
CA ILE A 151 1.40 12.34 -0.07
C ILE A 151 -0.07 12.58 -0.40
N ILE A 152 -0.58 11.84 -1.39
CA ILE A 152 -2.01 11.82 -1.71
C ILE A 152 -2.71 10.90 -0.71
N GLY A 153 -3.29 11.50 0.33
CA GLY A 153 -4.16 10.82 1.29
C GLY A 153 -5.51 10.45 0.68
N VAL A 154 -5.93 9.19 0.82
CA VAL A 154 -7.21 8.70 0.27
C VAL A 154 -8.11 8.13 1.36
N GLY A 155 -9.34 8.66 1.45
CA GLY A 155 -10.42 8.13 2.30
C GLY A 155 -11.38 7.19 1.54
N ALA A 156 -12.10 6.36 2.29
CA ALA A 156 -13.02 5.36 1.76
C ALA A 156 -14.50 5.82 1.78
N TYR A 157 -15.24 5.50 0.71
CA TYR A 157 -16.67 5.82 0.56
C TYR A 157 -17.46 4.62 0.05
N VAL A 158 -18.69 4.46 0.53
CA VAL A 158 -19.56 3.32 0.24
C VAL A 158 -20.83 3.81 -0.41
N SER A 159 -21.08 3.40 -1.65
CA SER A 159 -22.37 3.67 -2.29
C SER A 159 -23.51 2.88 -1.59
N PRO A 160 -24.76 3.37 -1.60
CA PRO A 160 -25.91 2.62 -1.07
C PRO A 160 -26.06 1.20 -1.65
N ALA A 161 -25.70 1.03 -2.93
CA ALA A 161 -25.71 -0.26 -3.61
C ALA A 161 -24.66 -1.23 -3.04
N MET A 162 -23.45 -0.75 -2.76
CA MET A 162 -22.41 -1.53 -2.09
C MET A 162 -22.79 -1.86 -0.65
N ALA A 163 -23.38 -0.91 0.08
CA ALA A 163 -23.84 -1.15 1.44
C ALA A 163 -24.86 -2.32 1.49
N ALA A 164 -25.88 -2.28 0.62
CA ALA A 164 -26.87 -3.35 0.49
C ALA A 164 -26.27 -4.71 0.08
N GLY A 165 -25.44 -4.72 -0.98
CA GLY A 165 -24.98 -5.95 -1.62
C GLY A 165 -23.74 -6.59 -1.01
N ALA A 166 -22.80 -5.80 -0.48
CA ALA A 166 -21.49 -6.26 -0.01
C ALA A 166 -21.29 -6.17 1.50
N HIS A 167 -22.04 -5.30 2.20
CA HIS A 167 -21.89 -5.10 3.65
C HIS A 167 -23.11 -5.56 4.47
N CYS A 168 -24.08 -6.22 3.82
CA CYS A 168 -25.25 -6.86 4.45
C CYS A 168 -26.01 -5.95 5.43
N VAL A 169 -26.06 -4.64 5.16
CA VAL A 169 -26.80 -3.71 6.01
C VAL A 169 -28.31 -3.98 5.89
N VAL A 170 -29.03 -3.96 7.01
CA VAL A 170 -30.47 -4.30 7.06
C VAL A 170 -31.30 -3.36 6.19
N GLU A 171 -30.93 -2.08 6.17
CA GLU A 171 -31.46 -1.08 5.23
C GLU A 171 -30.28 -0.28 4.63
N PRO A 172 -30.17 -0.14 3.30
CA PRO A 172 -29.15 0.70 2.70
C PRO A 172 -29.40 2.18 3.03
N PRO A 173 -28.35 2.94 3.38
CA PRO A 173 -28.48 4.36 3.68
C PRO A 173 -28.89 5.14 2.43
N SER A 174 -29.73 6.16 2.58
CA SER A 174 -30.26 6.96 1.46
C SER A 174 -29.20 7.79 0.70
N LYS A 175 -28.02 7.94 1.30
CA LYS A 175 -26.79 8.47 0.72
C LYS A 175 -25.65 7.54 1.10
N GLY A 176 -24.59 7.51 0.31
CA GLY A 176 -23.42 6.73 0.69
C GLY A 176 -22.74 7.26 1.94
N LEU A 177 -21.95 6.39 2.59
CA LEU A 177 -21.29 6.67 3.87
C LEU A 177 -19.79 6.79 3.68
N GLU A 178 -19.19 7.76 4.35
CA GLU A 178 -17.78 7.72 4.74
C GLU A 178 -17.64 6.57 5.75
N TYR A 179 -16.89 5.53 5.39
CA TYR A 179 -16.95 4.25 6.10
C TYR A 179 -15.61 3.89 6.69
N THR A 180 -15.69 3.37 7.90
CA THR A 180 -14.59 3.48 8.85
C THR A 180 -13.76 2.21 8.93
N TRP A 181 -14.30 1.07 8.49
CA TRP A 181 -13.62 -0.23 8.52
C TRP A 181 -14.01 -1.06 7.30
N TYR A 182 -13.01 -1.56 6.54
CA TYR A 182 -13.19 -2.47 5.40
C TYR A 182 -14.15 -2.01 4.30
N ILE A 183 -13.89 -0.85 3.68
CA ILE A 183 -14.08 -0.74 2.22
C ILE A 183 -12.73 -0.66 1.53
N LEU A 184 -12.68 -1.30 0.36
CA LEU A 184 -11.56 -1.36 -0.57
C LEU A 184 -11.02 0.03 -0.94
N PHE A 185 -9.86 0.03 -1.63
CA PHE A 185 -9.12 1.16 -2.23
C PHE A 185 -8.00 1.72 -1.31
N LEU A 186 -6.70 1.77 -1.69
CA LEU A 186 -6.02 1.61 -2.99
C LEU A 186 -4.56 1.06 -2.93
N TRP A 187 -4.04 0.61 -4.11
CA TRP A 187 -2.65 0.58 -4.64
C TRP A 187 -1.40 0.20 -3.77
N GLU A 188 -1.19 -0.93 -3.09
CA GLU A 188 0.10 -1.22 -2.37
C GLU A 188 1.36 -1.45 -3.26
N PHE A 189 1.46 -0.73 -4.38
CA PHE A 189 2.27 -1.05 -5.56
C PHE A 189 2.76 0.17 -6.32
N LEU A 190 3.45 -0.16 -7.41
CA LEU A 190 4.55 0.61 -7.91
C LEU A 190 4.56 0.46 -9.43
N ILE A 191 3.74 1.31 -10.04
CA ILE A 191 3.42 1.26 -11.46
C ILE A 191 4.65 1.61 -12.28
N ARG A 192 4.75 0.94 -13.42
CA ARG A 192 5.62 1.22 -14.55
C ARG A 192 4.88 0.84 -15.83
#